data_AF-A0A1C4YVG5-F1
#
_entry.id   AF-A0A1C4YVG5-F1
#
_cell.length_a   1.000
_cell.length_b   1.000
_cell.length_c   1.000
_cell.angle_alpha   90.00
_cell.angle_beta   90.00
_cell.angle_gamma   90.00
#
_symmetry.space_group_name_H-M   'P 1'
#
loop_
_entity.id
_entity.type
_entity.pdbx_description
1 polymer ?
#
loop_
_entity_poly.entity_id
_entity_poly.type
_entity_poly.pdbx_seq_one_letter_code
_entity_poly.pdbx_strand_id
1 'polypeptide(L)'
;MTDPLRDADGNEALRRVYEAAGPYLSSLADRPVHDPDSQALLGQLWHPADGGALPERGEGAAAALDRLLRVGTAAATHSAGPRFFHFIIGGTTPAALAADWTAALLDQNAAFRASSRLASEVETIALTWLRELFGLPATHGGALVTSATFANVTGLAAATHWWGERHGVDVAADGLAGLPRMPVLSGGYLHPSDRKALQLLGHGRNTVEIHARDGAGRVDLVALDRRLAELAAPAVVIASAGEVDTGDFDPLADLADLAERHGAWLHVDGAFGIFAALSPRTAGLVAGMERADSIAGDGHKWLNVPYERLRLPQGPVPAAGRVRHARRGVPAGGGQRPADTGRGRGLRPARPGLLPPGPVPADLGDPRRVRAGGPPVHGGTAPRPGPAPGAPGRRDTRAGTPRRGAALHRLLPGPPGGRR
;
A
#
# COMPACT_ATOMS: atom_id res chain seq x y z
N MET A 1 29.99 -5.19 -25.20
CA MET A 1 29.56 -4.61 -23.92
C MET A 1 30.23 -5.40 -22.81
N THR A 2 30.88 -4.71 -21.88
CA THR A 2 31.32 -5.30 -20.61
C THR A 2 30.08 -5.86 -19.89
N ASP A 3 30.26 -6.91 -19.08
CA ASP A 3 29.19 -7.39 -18.20
C ASP A 3 28.74 -6.22 -17.29
N PRO A 4 27.47 -5.78 -17.36
CA PRO A 4 26.98 -4.65 -16.56
C PRO A 4 27.18 -4.85 -15.05
N LEU A 5 27.28 -6.09 -14.58
CA LEU A 5 27.52 -6.42 -13.18
C LEU A 5 29.00 -6.34 -12.78
N ARG A 6 29.91 -6.26 -13.76
CA ARG A 6 31.37 -6.17 -13.54
C ARG A 6 31.93 -4.83 -13.98
N ASP A 7 31.06 -3.89 -14.30
CA ASP A 7 31.46 -2.53 -14.65
C ASP A 7 31.92 -1.78 -13.40
N ALA A 8 33.18 -1.36 -13.38
CA ALA A 8 33.76 -0.59 -12.28
C ALA A 8 33.00 0.74 -12.07
N ASP A 9 32.44 1.31 -13.15
CA ASP A 9 31.64 2.53 -13.11
C ASP A 9 30.32 2.33 -12.32
N GLY A 10 29.79 1.11 -12.27
CA GLY A 10 28.56 0.80 -11.54
C GLY A 10 28.74 0.91 -10.02
N ASN A 11 29.83 0.38 -9.48
CA ASN A 11 30.13 0.47 -8.05
C ASN A 11 30.39 1.93 -7.61
N GLU A 12 31.07 2.69 -8.47
CA GLU A 12 31.31 4.11 -8.24
C GLU A 12 30.00 4.91 -8.24
N ALA A 13 29.07 4.58 -9.14
CA ALA A 13 27.73 5.19 -9.14
C ALA A 13 26.98 4.93 -7.82
N LEU A 14 26.96 3.67 -7.33
CA LEU A 14 26.31 3.36 -6.05
C LEU A 14 26.92 4.14 -4.88
N ARG A 15 28.25 4.24 -4.84
CA ARG A 15 28.98 5.01 -3.81
C ARG A 15 28.58 6.49 -3.81
N ARG A 16 28.44 7.11 -4.98
CA ARG A 16 28.03 8.52 -5.12
C ARG A 16 26.65 8.79 -4.55
N VAL A 17 25.66 7.91 -4.77
CA VAL A 17 24.32 8.06 -4.17
C VAL A 17 24.40 7.97 -2.65
N TYR A 18 25.13 6.98 -2.14
CA TYR A 18 25.31 6.77 -0.70
C TYR A 18 25.93 8.02 -0.04
N GLU A 19 26.99 8.57 -0.62
CA GLU A 19 27.68 9.75 -0.09
C GLU A 19 26.85 11.03 -0.20
N ALA A 20 26.02 11.17 -1.23
CA ALA A 20 25.15 12.34 -1.40
C ALA A 20 23.96 12.36 -0.42
N ALA A 21 23.50 11.21 0.07
CA ALA A 21 22.29 11.11 0.87
C ALA A 21 22.38 11.85 2.21
N GLY A 22 23.48 11.67 2.96
CA GLY A 22 23.67 12.33 4.26
C GLY A 22 23.64 13.87 4.18
N PRO A 23 24.48 14.49 3.34
CA PRO A 23 24.47 15.94 3.11
C PRO A 23 23.11 16.46 2.62
N TYR A 24 22.46 15.75 1.68
CA TYR A 24 21.15 16.16 1.18
C TYR A 24 20.10 16.18 2.30
N LEU A 25 19.94 15.06 3.02
CA LEU A 25 18.96 14.95 4.10
C LEU A 25 19.20 15.98 5.21
N SER A 26 20.47 16.22 5.57
CA SER A 26 20.83 17.20 6.61
C SER A 26 20.51 18.63 6.22
N SER A 27 20.49 18.94 4.91
CA SER A 27 20.23 20.29 4.40
C SER A 27 18.74 20.62 4.18
N LEU A 28 17.84 19.63 4.27
CA LEU A 28 16.41 19.82 3.97
C LEU A 28 15.71 20.87 4.85
N ALA A 29 16.18 21.07 6.09
CA ALA A 29 15.61 22.06 7.00
C ALA A 29 15.82 23.50 6.52
N ASP A 30 16.95 23.77 5.88
CA ASP A 30 17.37 25.12 5.49
C ASP A 30 17.03 25.44 4.02
N ARG A 31 16.73 24.42 3.22
CA ARG A 31 16.41 24.57 1.80
C ARG A 31 15.04 25.23 1.57
N PRO A 32 14.89 26.02 0.48
CA PRO A 32 13.56 26.42 0.03
C PRO A 32 12.78 25.18 -0.43
N VAL A 33 11.46 25.15 -0.20
CA VAL A 33 10.61 24.04 -0.66
C VAL A 33 10.71 23.82 -2.17
N HIS A 34 10.68 24.92 -2.92
CA HIS A 34 10.87 24.96 -4.36
C HIS A 34 11.82 26.11 -4.65
N ASP A 35 12.88 25.84 -5.40
CA ASP A 35 13.77 26.88 -5.90
C ASP A 35 13.15 27.48 -7.18
N PRO A 36 12.73 28.75 -7.18
CA PRO A 36 12.11 29.40 -8.35
C PRO A 36 13.03 29.42 -9.58
N ASP A 37 14.35 29.36 -9.39
CA ASP A 37 15.34 29.42 -10.46
C ASP A 37 15.79 28.03 -10.95
N SER A 38 15.17 26.95 -10.43
CA SER A 38 15.51 25.56 -10.76
C SER A 38 15.25 25.16 -12.21
N GLN A 39 14.46 25.93 -12.97
CA GLN A 39 14.14 25.64 -14.37
C GLN A 39 15.39 25.54 -15.25
N ALA A 40 16.37 26.41 -15.05
CA ALA A 40 17.63 26.37 -15.79
C ALA A 40 18.44 25.10 -15.48
N LEU A 41 18.37 24.60 -14.24
CA LEU A 41 19.01 23.35 -13.83
C LEU A 41 18.29 22.13 -14.41
N LEU A 42 16.95 22.11 -14.38
CA LEU A 42 16.15 21.04 -14.98
C LEU A 42 16.41 20.91 -16.48
N GLY A 43 16.60 22.02 -17.18
CA GLY A 43 17.02 22.05 -18.58
C GLY A 43 18.39 21.40 -18.85
N GLN A 44 19.19 21.09 -17.82
CA GLN A 44 20.45 20.34 -17.98
C GLN A 44 20.23 18.82 -18.00
N LEU A 45 19.08 18.31 -17.52
CA LEU A 45 18.75 16.89 -17.62
C LEU A 45 18.37 16.49 -19.05
N TRP A 46 17.96 17.47 -19.84
CA TRP A 46 17.51 17.29 -21.21
C TRP A 46 18.29 18.24 -22.11
N HIS A 47 19.25 17.74 -22.90
CA HIS A 47 20.02 18.59 -23.81
C HIS A 47 19.23 18.84 -25.10
N PRO A 48 18.66 20.06 -25.32
CA PRO A 48 17.93 20.36 -26.55
C PRO A 48 18.86 20.46 -27.76
N ALA A 49 20.16 20.68 -27.51
CA ALA A 49 21.21 20.76 -28.53
C ALA A 49 21.42 19.43 -29.29
N ASP A 50 21.03 18.29 -28.69
CA ASP A 50 21.05 16.96 -29.32
C ASP A 50 19.68 16.57 -29.93
N GLY A 51 18.76 17.54 -30.05
CA GLY A 51 17.41 17.32 -30.57
C GLY A 51 16.48 16.55 -29.62
N GLY A 52 16.91 16.29 -28.38
CA GLY A 52 16.14 15.48 -27.42
C GLY A 52 16.03 14.00 -27.79
N ALA A 53 16.84 13.54 -28.75
CA ALA A 53 16.89 12.14 -29.12
C ALA A 53 17.66 11.32 -28.07
N LEU A 54 17.35 10.03 -27.97
CA LEU A 54 18.15 9.10 -27.18
C LEU A 54 19.61 9.09 -27.72
N PRO A 55 20.63 9.37 -26.90
CA PRO A 55 22.01 9.42 -27.39
C PRO A 55 22.48 8.07 -27.93
N GLU A 56 23.11 8.06 -29.10
CA GLU A 56 23.73 6.83 -29.66
C GLU A 56 24.93 6.35 -28.83
N ARG A 57 25.54 7.24 -28.05
CA ARG A 57 26.65 6.96 -27.14
C ARG A 57 26.32 7.47 -25.74
N GLY A 58 26.37 6.59 -24.76
CA GLY A 58 26.17 6.95 -23.35
C GLY A 58 27.36 7.72 -22.79
N GLU A 59 27.09 8.62 -21.84
CA GLU A 59 28.11 9.39 -21.11
C GLU A 59 28.74 8.63 -19.92
N GLY A 60 28.29 7.39 -19.66
CA GLY A 60 28.72 6.55 -18.55
C GLY A 60 27.85 6.71 -17.29
N ALA A 61 27.75 5.65 -16.49
CA ALA A 61 26.85 5.61 -15.32
C ALA A 61 27.22 6.66 -14.27
N ALA A 62 28.51 6.80 -14.00
CA ALA A 62 29.03 7.73 -13.00
C ALA A 62 28.72 9.19 -13.39
N ALA A 63 29.04 9.60 -14.63
CA ALA A 63 28.79 10.94 -15.13
C ALA A 63 27.29 11.27 -15.19
N ALA A 64 26.46 10.32 -15.63
CA ALA A 64 25.01 10.48 -15.63
C ALA A 64 24.46 10.68 -14.22
N LEU A 65 24.97 9.91 -13.26
CA LEU A 65 24.56 10.05 -11.87
C LEU A 65 25.03 11.36 -11.25
N ASP A 66 26.25 11.84 -11.53
CA ASP A 66 26.71 13.16 -11.06
C ASP A 66 25.78 14.28 -11.55
N ARG A 67 25.36 14.21 -12.81
CA ARG A 67 24.40 15.15 -13.38
C ARG A 67 23.06 15.06 -12.66
N LEU A 68 22.54 13.85 -12.46
CA LEU A 68 21.27 13.62 -11.75
C LEU A 68 21.33 14.08 -10.29
N LEU A 69 22.42 13.83 -9.57
CA LEU A 69 22.57 14.26 -8.18
C LEU A 69 22.70 15.77 -8.09
N ARG A 70 23.54 16.40 -8.94
CA ARG A 70 23.71 17.85 -8.95
C ARG A 70 22.40 18.58 -9.26
N VAL A 71 21.72 18.18 -10.34
CA VAL A 71 20.46 18.82 -10.73
C VAL A 71 19.34 18.42 -9.78
N GLY A 72 19.15 17.12 -9.55
CA GLY A 72 18.04 16.57 -8.78
C GLY A 72 18.05 17.04 -7.34
N THR A 73 19.21 17.06 -6.67
CA THR A 73 19.25 17.61 -5.32
C THR A 73 18.94 19.10 -5.32
N ALA A 74 19.42 19.91 -6.27
CA ALA A 74 19.14 21.36 -6.26
C ALA A 74 17.69 21.70 -6.66
N ALA A 75 17.13 20.99 -7.64
CA ALA A 75 15.87 21.32 -8.29
C ALA A 75 14.65 20.53 -7.80
N ALA A 76 14.84 19.51 -6.94
CA ALA A 76 13.72 18.76 -6.40
C ALA A 76 12.78 19.64 -5.57
N THR A 77 11.49 19.30 -5.60
CA THR A 77 10.58 19.75 -4.55
C THR A 77 10.99 19.07 -3.25
N HIS A 78 11.42 19.86 -2.26
CA HIS A 78 11.94 19.37 -0.99
C HIS A 78 10.80 18.99 -0.02
N SER A 79 9.87 18.13 -0.45
CA SER A 79 8.67 17.76 0.32
C SER A 79 8.98 16.98 1.60
N ALA A 80 10.14 16.33 1.69
CA ALA A 80 10.61 15.67 2.90
C ALA A 80 11.11 16.65 3.98
N GLY A 81 11.29 17.93 3.64
CA GLY A 81 11.72 18.96 4.58
C GLY A 81 10.57 19.48 5.46
N PRO A 82 10.89 20.09 6.63
CA PRO A 82 9.90 20.54 7.62
C PRO A 82 9.09 21.77 7.21
N ARG A 83 9.33 22.30 6.01
CA ARG A 83 8.73 23.56 5.51
C ARG A 83 7.68 23.32 4.42
N PHE A 84 7.41 22.07 4.06
CA PHE A 84 6.43 21.69 3.05
C PHE A 84 5.06 21.44 3.67
N PHE A 85 4.09 22.31 3.37
CA PHE A 85 2.73 22.26 3.95
C PHE A 85 1.63 22.06 2.90
N HIS A 86 2.00 21.67 1.68
CA HIS A 86 1.07 21.56 0.56
C HIS A 86 0.56 20.13 0.42
N PHE A 87 -0.75 19.95 0.17
CA PHE A 87 -1.39 18.64 0.03
C PHE A 87 -1.13 17.67 1.20
N ILE A 88 -1.52 16.41 1.02
CA ILE A 88 -1.15 15.30 1.89
C ILE A 88 -0.02 14.52 1.22
N ILE A 89 1.18 15.12 1.22
CA ILE A 89 2.40 14.53 0.68
C ILE A 89 3.36 14.28 1.84
N GLY A 90 3.74 13.03 2.01
CA GLY A 90 4.68 12.63 3.05
C GLY A 90 6.13 12.85 2.63
N GLY A 91 6.99 13.01 3.63
CA GLY A 91 8.43 12.79 3.48
C GLY A 91 8.79 11.31 3.60
N THR A 92 10.08 11.00 3.54
CA THR A 92 10.62 9.65 3.74
C THR A 92 11.56 9.66 4.94
N THR A 93 11.38 8.73 5.89
CA THR A 93 12.34 8.57 6.99
C THR A 93 13.65 7.93 6.50
N PRO A 94 14.81 8.22 7.12
CA PRO A 94 16.07 7.55 6.75
C PRO A 94 15.99 6.02 6.82
N ALA A 95 15.24 5.48 7.79
CA ALA A 95 15.03 4.04 7.92
C ALA A 95 14.22 3.46 6.74
N ALA A 96 13.15 4.15 6.32
CA ALA A 96 12.35 3.72 5.18
C ALA A 96 13.11 3.86 3.85
N LEU A 97 13.95 4.89 3.71
CA LEU A 97 14.86 5.04 2.57
C LEU A 97 15.87 3.88 2.49
N ALA A 98 16.48 3.51 3.62
CA ALA A 98 17.42 2.38 3.67
C ALA A 98 16.74 1.04 3.35
N ALA A 99 15.49 0.84 3.80
CA ALA A 99 14.69 -0.33 3.45
C ALA A 99 14.40 -0.38 1.93
N ASP A 100 14.06 0.75 1.30
CA ASP A 100 13.82 0.83 -0.15
C ASP A 100 15.09 0.56 -0.96
N TRP A 101 16.25 1.08 -0.52
CA TRP A 101 17.53 0.73 -1.13
C TRP A 101 17.85 -0.77 -1.00
N THR A 102 17.49 -1.38 0.13
CA THR A 102 17.64 -2.83 0.33
C THR A 102 16.73 -3.62 -0.60
N ALA A 103 15.47 -3.19 -0.78
CA ALA A 103 14.54 -3.82 -1.70
C ALA A 103 15.04 -3.72 -3.16
N ALA A 104 15.57 -2.55 -3.56
CA ALA A 104 16.16 -2.34 -4.88
C ALA A 104 17.44 -3.17 -5.08
N LEU A 105 18.29 -3.31 -4.05
CA LEU A 105 19.50 -4.12 -4.09
C LEU A 105 19.19 -5.61 -4.32
N LEU A 106 18.17 -6.14 -3.63
CA LEU A 106 17.81 -7.55 -3.72
C LEU A 106 17.04 -7.89 -5.01
N ASP A 107 16.43 -6.90 -5.64
CA ASP A 107 15.67 -6.99 -6.91
C ASP A 107 14.82 -8.25 -7.07
N GLN A 108 14.01 -8.54 -6.04
CA GLN A 108 13.18 -9.74 -6.02
C GLN A 108 11.89 -9.54 -6.82
N ASN A 109 11.52 -10.53 -7.65
CA ASN A 109 10.20 -10.59 -8.28
C ASN A 109 9.20 -11.28 -7.33
N ALA A 110 8.24 -10.52 -6.81
CA ALA A 110 7.25 -11.00 -5.85
C ALA A 110 5.93 -11.49 -6.50
N ALA A 111 5.89 -11.74 -7.82
CA ALA A 111 4.66 -12.14 -8.52
C ALA A 111 4.01 -13.42 -7.97
N PHE A 112 4.81 -14.34 -7.41
CA PHE A 112 4.33 -15.55 -6.74
C PHE A 112 5.33 -15.98 -5.67
N ARG A 113 4.83 -16.63 -4.60
CA ARG A 113 5.68 -17.07 -3.46
C ARG A 113 6.87 -17.95 -3.88
N ALA A 114 6.75 -18.70 -4.97
CA ALA A 114 7.85 -19.50 -5.50
C ALA A 114 8.94 -18.65 -6.19
N SER A 115 8.65 -17.44 -6.68
CA SER A 115 9.65 -16.52 -7.25
C SER A 115 10.47 -15.83 -6.16
N SER A 116 9.85 -15.45 -5.04
CA SER A 116 10.59 -14.93 -3.90
C SER A 116 9.85 -15.21 -2.59
N ARG A 117 10.36 -16.18 -1.83
CA ARG A 117 9.86 -16.47 -0.49
C ARG A 117 10.11 -15.30 0.46
N LEU A 118 11.29 -14.67 0.36
CA LEU A 118 11.64 -13.53 1.20
C LEU A 118 10.62 -12.39 1.04
N ALA A 119 10.33 -11.98 -0.20
CA ALA A 119 9.39 -10.89 -0.45
C ALA A 119 7.98 -11.21 0.11
N SER A 120 7.47 -12.42 -0.15
CA SER A 120 6.15 -12.83 0.34
C SER A 120 6.08 -12.90 1.88
N GLU A 121 7.11 -13.39 2.56
CA GLU A 121 7.13 -13.45 4.02
C GLU A 121 7.24 -12.05 4.64
N VAL A 122 8.08 -11.16 4.09
CA VAL A 122 8.21 -9.78 4.56
C VAL A 122 6.91 -9.00 4.38
N GLU A 123 6.23 -9.14 3.25
CA GLU A 123 4.91 -8.52 3.03
C GLU A 123 3.88 -9.04 4.03
N THR A 124 3.85 -10.35 4.28
CA THR A 124 2.93 -10.96 5.27
C THR A 124 3.16 -10.39 6.68
N ILE A 125 4.43 -10.24 7.09
CA ILE A 125 4.79 -9.64 8.39
C ILE A 125 4.36 -8.17 8.44
N ALA A 126 4.67 -7.39 7.40
CA ALA A 126 4.31 -5.98 7.34
C ALA A 126 2.79 -5.76 7.41
N LEU A 127 2.01 -6.53 6.64
CA LEU A 127 0.54 -6.47 6.68
C LEU A 127 -0.01 -6.89 8.05
N THR A 128 0.58 -7.90 8.68
CA THR A 128 0.20 -8.33 10.04
C THR A 128 0.42 -7.20 11.04
N TRP A 129 1.59 -6.54 10.99
CA TRP A 129 1.89 -5.41 11.86
C TRP A 129 1.01 -4.20 11.58
N LEU A 130 0.74 -3.86 10.31
CA LEU A 130 -0.16 -2.76 9.96
C LEU A 130 -1.58 -3.02 10.45
N ARG A 131 -2.09 -4.25 10.29
CA ARG A 131 -3.39 -4.66 10.82
C ARG A 131 -3.44 -4.46 12.35
N GLU A 132 -2.43 -4.94 13.07
CA GLU A 132 -2.35 -4.78 14.53
C GLU A 132 -2.20 -3.31 14.95
N LEU A 133 -1.38 -2.55 14.23
CA LEU A 133 -1.14 -1.12 14.45
C LEU A 133 -2.44 -0.30 14.34
N PHE A 134 -3.31 -0.64 13.39
CA PHE A 134 -4.60 0.01 13.21
C PHE A 134 -5.74 -0.63 14.02
N GLY A 135 -5.46 -1.64 14.85
CA GLY A 135 -6.48 -2.31 15.67
C GLY A 135 -7.51 -3.11 14.86
N LEU A 136 -7.17 -3.54 13.65
CA LEU A 136 -8.04 -4.32 12.77
C LEU A 136 -8.09 -5.79 13.20
N PRO A 137 -9.24 -6.48 13.06
CA PRO A 137 -9.38 -7.86 13.51
C PRO A 137 -8.59 -8.81 12.61
N ALA A 138 -8.22 -9.97 13.14
CA ALA A 138 -7.42 -10.97 12.42
C ALA A 138 -8.10 -11.54 11.16
N THR A 139 -9.41 -11.31 10.99
CA THR A 139 -10.18 -11.65 9.81
C THR A 139 -9.88 -10.78 8.60
N HIS A 140 -9.31 -9.58 8.80
CA HIS A 140 -8.85 -8.73 7.70
C HIS A 140 -7.55 -9.29 7.13
N GLY A 141 -7.56 -9.55 5.83
CA GLY A 141 -6.35 -9.71 5.02
C GLY A 141 -5.84 -8.36 4.52
N GLY A 142 -4.85 -8.40 3.63
CA GLY A 142 -4.35 -7.19 2.97
C GLY A 142 -3.44 -7.53 1.80
N ALA A 143 -3.10 -6.50 1.03
CA ALA A 143 -2.11 -6.55 -0.03
C ALA A 143 -1.43 -5.17 -0.09
N LEU A 144 -0.11 -5.16 -0.30
CA LEU A 144 0.57 -3.90 -0.61
C LEU A 144 0.34 -3.55 -2.09
N VAL A 145 -0.09 -2.32 -2.34
CA VAL A 145 -0.41 -1.83 -3.69
C VAL A 145 0.24 -0.47 -3.93
N THR A 146 0.33 -0.08 -5.19
CA THR A 146 1.21 1.00 -5.64
C THR A 146 0.74 2.42 -5.30
N SER A 147 -0.50 2.60 -4.80
CA SER A 147 -1.02 3.93 -4.43
C SER A 147 -2.37 3.81 -3.71
N ALA A 148 -2.82 4.87 -3.04
CA ALA A 148 -4.21 5.00 -2.58
C ALA A 148 -5.24 4.74 -3.70
N THR A 149 -4.99 5.19 -4.93
CA THR A 149 -5.93 4.92 -6.04
C THR A 149 -6.03 3.43 -6.32
N PHE A 150 -4.92 2.70 -6.34
CA PHE A 150 -4.96 1.24 -6.52
C PHE A 150 -5.51 0.52 -5.28
N ALA A 151 -5.37 1.07 -4.08
CA ALA A 151 -6.03 0.55 -2.89
C ALA A 151 -7.56 0.65 -3.02
N ASN A 152 -8.08 1.79 -3.47
CA ASN A 152 -9.51 1.96 -3.74
C ASN A 152 -9.96 1.05 -4.89
N VAL A 153 -9.17 0.90 -5.97
CA VAL A 153 -9.45 -0.06 -7.05
C VAL A 153 -9.56 -1.48 -6.50
N THR A 154 -8.61 -1.93 -5.69
CA THR A 154 -8.64 -3.28 -5.11
C THR A 154 -9.83 -3.48 -4.18
N GLY A 155 -10.10 -2.50 -3.30
CA GLY A 155 -11.22 -2.54 -2.36
C GLY A 155 -12.59 -2.56 -3.05
N LEU A 156 -12.75 -1.75 -4.10
CA LEU A 156 -13.98 -1.67 -4.90
C LEU A 156 -14.09 -2.81 -5.93
N ALA A 157 -12.98 -3.41 -6.34
CA ALA A 157 -12.99 -4.67 -7.09
C ALA A 157 -13.57 -5.79 -6.23
N ALA A 158 -13.14 -5.92 -4.97
CA ALA A 158 -13.72 -6.86 -4.03
C ALA A 158 -15.23 -6.63 -3.84
N ALA A 159 -15.66 -5.37 -3.69
CA ALA A 159 -17.08 -5.01 -3.66
C ALA A 159 -17.81 -5.39 -4.96
N THR A 160 -17.17 -5.27 -6.12
CA THR A 160 -17.73 -5.66 -7.42
C THR A 160 -17.94 -7.17 -7.53
N HIS A 161 -16.98 -7.98 -7.08
CA HIS A 161 -17.12 -9.43 -7.04
C HIS A 161 -18.25 -9.84 -6.07
N TRP A 162 -18.27 -9.25 -4.87
CA TRP A 162 -19.34 -9.46 -3.91
C TRP A 162 -20.72 -9.10 -4.49
N TRP A 163 -20.83 -7.97 -5.20
CA TRP A 163 -22.07 -7.53 -5.84
C TRP A 163 -22.59 -8.55 -6.85
N GLY A 164 -21.70 -9.06 -7.71
CA GLY A 164 -22.03 -10.11 -8.65
C GLY A 164 -22.45 -11.41 -7.97
N GLU A 165 -21.74 -11.82 -6.91
CA GLU A 165 -22.11 -13.00 -6.12
C GLU A 165 -23.51 -12.88 -5.50
N ARG A 166 -23.91 -11.68 -5.05
CA ARG A 166 -25.28 -11.42 -4.56
C ARG A 166 -26.35 -11.56 -5.66
N HIS A 167 -25.94 -11.50 -6.92
CA HIS A 167 -26.78 -11.74 -8.10
C HIS A 167 -26.58 -13.14 -8.70
N GLY A 168 -25.76 -13.99 -8.07
CA GLY A 168 -25.46 -15.33 -8.56
C GLY A 168 -24.57 -15.37 -9.81
N VAL A 169 -23.80 -14.31 -10.06
CA VAL A 169 -22.87 -14.19 -11.21
C VAL A 169 -21.43 -14.20 -10.73
N ASP A 170 -20.59 -15.03 -11.35
CA ASP A 170 -19.14 -14.99 -11.14
C ASP A 170 -18.54 -13.94 -12.08
N VAL A 171 -18.38 -12.71 -11.58
CA VAL A 171 -17.87 -11.59 -12.37
C VAL A 171 -16.47 -11.86 -12.93
N ALA A 172 -15.65 -12.69 -12.26
CA ALA A 172 -14.32 -13.02 -12.76
C ALA A 172 -14.38 -13.89 -14.02
N ALA A 173 -15.38 -14.77 -14.12
CA ALA A 173 -15.55 -15.69 -15.24
C ALA A 173 -16.47 -15.13 -16.33
N ASP A 174 -17.59 -14.54 -15.94
CA ASP A 174 -18.70 -14.17 -16.83
C ASP A 174 -18.71 -12.66 -17.16
N GLY A 175 -17.95 -11.86 -16.42
CA GLY A 175 -17.94 -10.40 -16.53
C GLY A 175 -19.19 -9.73 -15.93
N LEU A 176 -19.36 -8.44 -16.20
CA LEU A 176 -20.44 -7.60 -15.66
C LEU A 176 -21.68 -7.53 -16.57
N ALA A 177 -21.61 -8.09 -17.78
CA ALA A 177 -22.67 -7.95 -18.76
C ALA A 177 -23.97 -8.62 -18.29
N GLY A 178 -25.08 -7.89 -18.36
CA GLY A 178 -26.40 -8.38 -17.93
C GLY A 178 -26.70 -8.20 -16.43
N LEU A 179 -25.73 -7.78 -15.62
CA LEU A 179 -26.01 -7.34 -14.25
C LEU A 179 -26.66 -5.94 -14.23
N PRO A 180 -27.55 -5.67 -13.26
CA PRO A 180 -27.98 -4.30 -13.00
C PRO A 180 -26.78 -3.46 -12.56
N ARG A 181 -26.90 -2.15 -12.78
CA ARG A 181 -25.93 -1.17 -12.28
C ARG A 181 -25.79 -1.33 -10.77
N MET A 182 -24.56 -1.49 -10.29
CA MET A 182 -24.27 -1.54 -8.87
C MET A 182 -24.62 -0.19 -8.21
N PRO A 183 -25.54 -0.15 -7.23
CA PRO A 183 -25.79 1.06 -6.47
C PRO A 183 -24.55 1.40 -5.65
N VAL A 184 -24.03 2.62 -5.80
CA VAL A 184 -22.92 3.13 -4.99
C VAL A 184 -23.37 4.44 -4.36
N LEU A 185 -23.26 4.55 -3.04
CA LEU A 185 -23.69 5.70 -2.28
C LEU A 185 -22.52 6.24 -1.45
N SER A 186 -22.47 7.55 -1.23
CA SER A 186 -21.41 8.19 -0.45
C SER A 186 -21.90 9.50 0.14
N GLY A 187 -21.21 10.00 1.16
CA GLY A 187 -21.23 11.43 1.50
C GLY A 187 -20.61 12.29 0.40
N GLY A 188 -20.52 13.60 0.65
CA GLY A 188 -19.87 14.56 -0.24
C GLY A 188 -18.34 14.48 -0.24
N TYR A 189 -17.73 13.79 0.73
CA TYR A 189 -16.28 13.58 0.86
C TYR A 189 -15.68 12.55 -0.11
N LEU A 190 -16.43 12.11 -1.11
CA LEU A 190 -15.99 11.13 -2.09
C LEU A 190 -14.75 11.65 -2.85
N HIS A 191 -13.63 10.94 -2.72
CA HIS A 191 -12.39 11.36 -3.34
C HIS A 191 -12.41 11.06 -4.86
N PRO A 192 -11.76 11.88 -5.71
CA PRO A 192 -11.68 11.60 -7.15
C PRO A 192 -11.10 10.22 -7.50
N SER A 193 -10.25 9.63 -6.65
CA SER A 193 -9.71 8.28 -6.87
C SER A 193 -10.79 7.20 -6.79
N ASP A 194 -11.82 7.34 -5.96
CA ASP A 194 -12.94 6.39 -5.89
C ASP A 194 -13.74 6.40 -7.20
N ARG A 195 -14.05 7.58 -7.71
CA ARG A 195 -14.71 7.73 -9.02
C ARG A 195 -13.88 7.13 -10.14
N LYS A 196 -12.57 7.35 -10.10
CA LYS A 196 -11.63 6.77 -11.06
C LYS A 196 -11.58 5.24 -10.94
N ALA A 197 -11.58 4.71 -9.72
CA ALA A 197 -11.62 3.27 -9.48
C ALA A 197 -12.88 2.63 -10.08
N LEU A 198 -14.06 3.21 -9.81
CA LEU A 198 -15.33 2.75 -10.41
C LEU A 198 -15.33 2.85 -11.94
N GLN A 199 -14.70 3.88 -12.51
CA GLN A 199 -14.52 4.02 -13.96
C GLN A 199 -13.65 2.89 -14.53
N LEU A 200 -12.51 2.59 -13.89
CA LEU A 200 -11.61 1.52 -14.32
C LEU A 200 -12.24 0.14 -14.21
N LEU A 201 -13.10 -0.08 -13.21
CA LEU A 201 -13.83 -1.32 -12.99
C LEU A 201 -15.07 -1.48 -13.89
N GLY A 202 -15.36 -0.52 -14.77
CA GLY A 202 -16.46 -0.61 -15.73
C GLY A 202 -17.84 -0.20 -15.19
N HIS A 203 -17.94 0.30 -13.95
CA HIS A 203 -19.19 0.82 -13.39
C HIS A 203 -19.51 2.25 -13.85
N GLY A 204 -18.49 2.98 -14.32
CA GLY A 204 -18.62 4.37 -14.77
C GLY A 204 -18.61 5.39 -13.62
N ARG A 205 -18.01 6.56 -13.88
CA ARG A 205 -17.77 7.60 -12.86
C ARG A 205 -19.03 8.25 -12.27
N ASN A 206 -20.17 8.17 -12.98
CA ASN A 206 -21.44 8.78 -12.57
C ASN A 206 -22.31 7.82 -11.74
N THR A 207 -21.75 6.69 -11.28
CA THR A 207 -22.46 5.65 -10.51
C THR A 207 -22.68 6.01 -9.05
N VAL A 208 -21.91 6.96 -8.52
CA VAL A 208 -22.06 7.32 -7.12
C VAL A 208 -23.20 8.32 -6.92
N GLU A 209 -24.16 7.94 -6.09
CA GLU A 209 -25.20 8.81 -5.52
C GLU A 209 -24.62 9.53 -4.29
N ILE A 210 -24.63 10.87 -4.31
CA ILE A 210 -24.08 11.69 -3.22
C ILE A 210 -25.21 12.10 -2.26
N HIS A 211 -25.07 11.73 -0.99
CA HIS A 211 -25.98 12.06 0.11
C HIS A 211 -25.25 12.94 1.12
N ALA A 212 -25.17 14.24 0.83
CA ALA A 212 -24.56 15.22 1.71
C ALA A 212 -25.63 16.09 2.39
N ARG A 213 -25.49 16.33 3.70
CA ARG A 213 -26.42 17.16 4.49
C ARG A 213 -26.09 18.66 4.43
N ASP A 214 -24.87 19.00 4.02
CA ASP A 214 -24.36 20.36 4.00
C ASP A 214 -23.40 20.60 2.82
N GLY A 215 -23.05 21.86 2.59
CA GLY A 215 -22.09 22.24 1.54
C GLY A 215 -20.65 21.86 1.86
N ALA A 216 -20.35 21.39 3.08
CA ALA A 216 -19.03 20.85 3.41
C ALA A 216 -18.88 19.42 2.89
N GLY A 217 -19.98 18.69 2.67
CA GLY A 217 -19.96 17.33 2.15
C GLY A 217 -20.16 16.24 3.22
N ARG A 218 -20.54 16.60 4.45
CA ARG A 218 -20.82 15.60 5.50
C ARG A 218 -21.98 14.71 5.09
N VAL A 219 -21.86 13.41 5.32
CA VAL A 219 -22.91 12.46 4.97
C VAL A 219 -24.24 12.78 5.67
N ASP A 220 -25.33 12.68 4.92
CA ASP A 220 -26.69 12.67 5.45
C ASP A 220 -27.10 11.22 5.73
N LEU A 221 -26.91 10.77 6.97
CA LEU A 221 -27.24 9.42 7.40
C LEU A 221 -28.72 9.07 7.21
N VAL A 222 -29.62 10.04 7.39
CA VAL A 222 -31.08 9.80 7.27
C VAL A 222 -31.46 9.62 5.80
N ALA A 223 -30.93 10.47 4.92
CA ALA A 223 -31.16 10.33 3.49
C ALA A 223 -30.54 9.04 2.94
N LEU A 224 -29.34 8.67 3.42
CA LEU A 224 -28.66 7.43 3.05
C LEU A 224 -29.45 6.19 3.50
N ASP A 225 -29.91 6.16 4.75
CA ASP A 225 -30.73 5.08 5.32
C ASP A 225 -32.02 4.87 4.53
N ARG A 226 -32.74 5.96 4.25
CA ARG A 226 -33.95 5.93 3.43
C ARG A 226 -33.67 5.37 2.03
N ARG A 227 -32.58 5.82 1.40
CA ARG A 227 -32.23 5.37 0.05
C ARG A 227 -31.86 3.88 0.01
N LEU A 228 -31.12 3.39 0.99
CA LEU A 228 -30.80 1.97 1.13
C LEU A 228 -32.07 1.12 1.34
N ALA A 229 -33.00 1.60 2.17
CA ALA A 229 -34.29 0.93 2.37
C ALA A 229 -35.14 0.88 1.08
N GLU A 230 -35.16 1.96 0.29
CA GLU A 230 -35.88 2.04 -0.98
C GLU A 230 -35.28 1.13 -2.06
N LEU A 231 -33.95 1.00 -2.11
CA LEU A 231 -33.26 0.10 -3.03
C LEU A 231 -33.63 -1.36 -2.78
N ALA A 232 -33.73 -1.77 -1.51
CA ALA A 232 -34.01 -3.14 -1.09
C ALA A 232 -33.16 -4.19 -1.83
N ALA A 233 -31.91 -3.82 -2.14
CA ALA A 233 -30.95 -4.57 -2.93
C ALA A 233 -29.56 -4.35 -2.34
N PRO A 234 -28.58 -5.24 -2.60
CA PRO A 234 -27.22 -4.97 -2.16
C PRO A 234 -26.71 -3.64 -2.75
N ALA A 235 -25.81 -2.98 -2.03
CA ALA A 235 -25.27 -1.69 -2.44
C ALA A 235 -23.86 -1.56 -1.90
N VAL A 236 -23.11 -0.59 -2.42
CA VAL A 236 -21.81 -0.21 -1.89
C VAL A 236 -21.93 1.18 -1.27
N VAL A 237 -21.49 1.33 -0.03
CA VAL A 237 -21.31 2.62 0.64
C VAL A 237 -19.83 2.92 0.69
N ILE A 238 -19.43 4.08 0.19
CA ILE A 238 -18.06 4.61 0.32
C ILE A 238 -18.07 5.66 1.42
N ALA A 239 -17.19 5.49 2.40
CA ALA A 239 -17.00 6.39 3.51
C ALA A 239 -15.58 6.96 3.48
N SER A 240 -15.43 8.24 3.82
CA SER A 240 -14.13 8.91 3.89
C SER A 240 -13.64 8.97 5.33
N ALA A 241 -12.42 8.51 5.56
CA ALA A 241 -11.69 8.70 6.81
C ALA A 241 -10.53 9.66 6.53
N GLY A 242 -10.77 10.96 6.75
CA GLY A 242 -9.85 12.04 6.42
C GLY A 242 -10.03 12.50 4.98
N GLU A 243 -10.96 13.41 4.76
CA GLU A 243 -11.12 14.09 3.48
C GLU A 243 -9.95 15.05 3.24
N VAL A 244 -9.44 15.13 2.00
CA VAL A 244 -8.14 15.76 1.70
C VAL A 244 -8.15 17.29 1.78
N ASP A 245 -9.28 17.94 1.52
CA ASP A 245 -9.39 19.40 1.52
C ASP A 245 -9.70 19.96 2.92
N THR A 246 -10.50 19.23 3.71
CA THR A 246 -11.02 19.69 5.01
C THR A 246 -10.42 18.95 6.20
N GLY A 247 -9.89 17.73 5.99
CA GLY A 247 -9.46 16.83 7.06
C GLY A 247 -10.62 16.22 7.87
N ASP A 248 -11.87 16.39 7.42
CA ASP A 248 -13.05 15.91 8.13
C ASP A 248 -13.24 14.39 7.93
N PHE A 249 -14.07 13.78 8.77
CA PHE A 249 -14.30 12.33 8.79
C PHE A 249 -15.79 12.03 8.69
N ASP A 250 -16.14 11.01 7.91
CA ASP A 250 -17.47 10.43 8.00
C ASP A 250 -17.63 9.65 9.32
N PRO A 251 -18.85 9.59 9.89
CA PRO A 251 -19.15 8.83 11.10
C PRO A 251 -19.15 7.31 10.78
N LEU A 252 -17.96 6.70 10.77
CA LEU A 252 -17.78 5.32 10.30
C LEU A 252 -18.60 4.29 11.08
N ALA A 253 -18.76 4.46 12.39
CA ALA A 253 -19.59 3.57 13.22
C ALA A 253 -21.06 3.57 12.79
N ASP A 254 -21.64 4.75 12.53
CA ASP A 254 -23.02 4.89 12.09
C ASP A 254 -23.20 4.33 10.66
N LEU A 255 -22.22 4.54 9.78
CA LEU A 255 -22.20 3.97 8.43
C LEU A 255 -22.06 2.45 8.43
N ALA A 256 -21.26 1.89 9.34
CA ALA A 256 -21.15 0.45 9.55
C ALA A 256 -22.48 -0.14 10.04
N ASP A 257 -23.14 0.52 10.99
CA ASP A 257 -24.48 0.12 11.43
C ASP A 257 -25.50 0.13 10.28
N LEU A 258 -25.46 1.15 9.42
CA LEU A 258 -26.31 1.22 8.23
C LEU A 258 -26.01 0.10 7.23
N ALA A 259 -24.73 -0.11 6.92
CA ALA A 259 -24.29 -1.12 5.97
C ALA A 259 -24.71 -2.53 6.42
N GLU A 260 -24.52 -2.85 7.70
CA GLU A 260 -24.94 -4.14 8.27
C GLU A 260 -26.46 -4.32 8.25
N ARG A 261 -27.23 -3.29 8.62
CA ARG A 261 -28.72 -3.36 8.62
C ARG A 261 -29.29 -3.63 7.24
N HIS A 262 -28.73 -3.01 6.20
CA HIS A 262 -29.23 -3.12 4.83
C HIS A 262 -28.49 -4.17 3.98
N GLY A 263 -27.48 -4.84 4.55
CA GLY A 263 -26.66 -5.80 3.83
C GLY A 263 -25.86 -5.17 2.69
N ALA A 264 -25.41 -3.93 2.86
CA ALA A 264 -24.52 -3.21 1.95
C ALA A 264 -23.05 -3.50 2.27
N TRP A 265 -22.18 -3.31 1.28
CA TRP A 265 -20.73 -3.33 1.43
C TRP A 265 -20.24 -1.96 1.89
N LEU A 266 -19.43 -1.90 2.95
CA LEU A 266 -18.77 -0.66 3.39
C LEU A 266 -17.31 -0.63 2.95
N HIS A 267 -16.97 0.32 2.07
CA HIS A 267 -15.59 0.67 1.72
C HIS A 267 -15.18 1.96 2.45
N VAL A 268 -14.07 1.92 3.19
CA VAL A 268 -13.49 3.11 3.84
C VAL A 268 -12.26 3.55 3.06
N ASP A 269 -12.32 4.74 2.44
CA ASP A 269 -11.12 5.44 1.96
C ASP A 269 -10.47 6.16 3.14
N GLY A 270 -9.46 5.52 3.72
CA GLY A 270 -8.66 6.04 4.82
C GLY A 270 -7.24 6.39 4.39
N ALA A 271 -7.02 6.81 3.13
CA ALA A 271 -5.68 6.97 2.56
C ALA A 271 -4.68 7.65 3.49
N PHE A 272 -5.07 8.73 4.19
CA PHE A 272 -4.27 9.27 5.29
C PHE A 272 -4.99 9.27 6.64
N GLY A 273 -6.31 9.31 6.71
CA GLY A 273 -7.00 9.38 8.00
C GLY A 273 -6.98 8.07 8.78
N ILE A 274 -6.61 6.92 8.18
CA ILE A 274 -6.46 5.66 8.93
C ILE A 274 -5.48 5.78 10.12
N PHE A 275 -4.43 6.60 10.00
CA PHE A 275 -3.47 6.79 11.09
C PHE A 275 -4.02 7.63 12.25
N ALA A 276 -5.23 8.20 12.14
CA ALA A 276 -5.93 8.76 13.29
C ALA A 276 -6.12 7.73 14.41
N ALA A 277 -6.15 6.43 14.06
CA ALA A 277 -6.16 5.30 15.01
C ALA A 277 -4.98 5.32 16.00
N LEU A 278 -3.83 5.90 15.62
CA LEU A 278 -2.58 5.75 16.37
C LEU A 278 -2.42 6.73 17.53
N SER A 279 -3.31 7.71 17.63
CA SER A 279 -3.29 8.71 18.69
C SER A 279 -4.57 8.63 19.51
N PRO A 280 -4.48 8.51 20.85
CA PRO A 280 -5.67 8.52 21.72
C PRO A 280 -6.56 9.76 21.54
N ARG A 281 -6.02 10.86 21.02
CA ARG A 281 -6.76 12.10 20.76
C ARG A 281 -7.65 12.04 19.52
N THR A 282 -7.32 11.17 18.58
CA THR A 282 -7.98 11.09 17.26
C THR A 282 -8.53 9.71 16.96
N ALA A 283 -8.23 8.68 17.75
CA ALA A 283 -8.68 7.32 17.52
C ALA A 283 -10.20 7.18 17.40
N GLY A 284 -10.96 8.03 18.11
CA GLY A 284 -12.42 8.07 18.00
C GLY A 284 -12.95 8.47 16.61
N LEU A 285 -12.15 9.15 15.78
CA LEU A 285 -12.54 9.55 14.42
C LEU A 285 -12.66 8.38 13.45
N VAL A 286 -12.00 7.24 13.76
CA VAL A 286 -12.03 6.03 12.93
C VAL A 286 -12.76 4.87 13.63
N ALA A 287 -13.51 5.16 14.69
CA ALA A 287 -14.31 4.16 15.38
C ALA A 287 -15.34 3.54 14.41
N GLY A 288 -15.38 2.22 14.32
CA GLY A 288 -16.23 1.48 13.37
C GLY A 288 -15.52 1.08 12.08
N MET A 289 -14.32 1.59 11.81
CA MET A 289 -13.51 1.20 10.65
C MET A 289 -13.23 -0.31 10.62
N GLU A 290 -13.05 -0.94 11.79
CA GLU A 290 -12.81 -2.37 11.95
C GLU A 290 -13.96 -3.26 11.43
N ARG A 291 -15.13 -2.67 11.20
CA ARG A 291 -16.32 -3.33 10.66
C ARG A 291 -16.48 -3.14 9.15
N ALA A 292 -15.63 -2.34 8.51
CA ALA A 292 -15.65 -2.15 7.07
C ALA A 292 -15.24 -3.43 6.33
N ASP A 293 -15.86 -3.67 5.17
CA ASP A 293 -15.56 -4.82 4.31
C ASP A 293 -14.26 -4.62 3.52
N SER A 294 -13.92 -3.37 3.18
CA SER A 294 -12.60 -3.01 2.65
C SER A 294 -12.14 -1.64 3.12
N ILE A 295 -10.82 -1.49 3.31
CA ILE A 295 -10.20 -0.25 3.79
C ILE A 295 -9.01 0.06 2.89
N ALA A 296 -8.90 1.31 2.45
CA ALA A 296 -7.71 1.82 1.78
C ALA A 296 -6.87 2.67 2.74
N GLY A 297 -5.55 2.51 2.67
CA GLY A 297 -4.58 3.28 3.45
C GLY A 297 -3.31 3.52 2.64
N ASP A 298 -2.63 4.63 2.91
CA ASP A 298 -1.46 5.06 2.15
C ASP A 298 -0.26 5.37 3.06
N GLY A 299 0.73 4.48 3.03
CA GLY A 299 1.94 4.61 3.84
C GLY A 299 2.79 5.81 3.45
N HIS A 300 2.83 6.21 2.17
CA HIS A 300 3.73 7.29 1.74
C HIS A 300 3.23 8.69 2.13
N LYS A 301 2.09 8.74 2.84
CA LYS A 301 1.55 9.95 3.45
C LYS A 301 2.08 10.08 4.88
N TRP A 302 1.37 9.57 5.87
CA TRP A 302 1.70 9.78 7.29
C TRP A 302 2.61 8.72 7.91
N LEU A 303 2.85 7.57 7.25
CA LEU A 303 3.87 6.60 7.70
C LEU A 303 5.27 6.92 7.18
N ASN A 304 5.38 7.92 6.30
CA ASN A 304 6.64 8.40 5.74
C ASN A 304 7.51 7.30 5.10
N VAL A 305 6.87 6.38 4.36
CA VAL A 305 7.58 5.47 3.44
C VAL A 305 7.79 6.16 2.09
N PRO A 306 8.81 5.77 1.29
CA PRO A 306 9.03 6.34 -0.04
C PRO A 306 7.84 6.21 -0.97
N TYR A 307 7.71 7.15 -1.90
CA TYR A 307 6.84 6.99 -3.05
C TYR A 307 7.30 5.81 -3.92
N GLU A 308 6.32 5.06 -4.41
CA GLU A 308 6.58 3.91 -5.28
C GLU A 308 7.33 4.30 -6.55
N ARG A 309 8.26 3.45 -6.98
CA ARG A 309 9.00 3.62 -8.24
C ARG A 309 8.26 2.91 -9.37
N LEU A 310 8.13 3.56 -10.52
CA LEU A 310 7.57 2.97 -11.74
C LEU A 310 8.27 1.64 -12.07
N ARG A 311 7.61 0.52 -11.81
CA ARG A 311 7.93 -0.79 -12.38
C ARG A 311 6.96 -1.00 -13.53
N LEU A 312 7.46 -1.09 -14.76
CA LEU A 312 6.65 -1.49 -15.91
C LEU A 312 6.04 -2.87 -15.58
N PRO A 313 4.72 -3.06 -15.72
CA PRO A 313 4.09 -4.32 -15.35
C PRO A 313 4.62 -5.45 -16.25
N GLN A 314 5.43 -6.33 -15.67
CA GLN A 314 5.86 -7.58 -16.27
C GLN A 314 4.90 -8.68 -15.78
N GLY A 315 3.68 -8.71 -16.31
CA GLY A 315 2.71 -9.80 -16.08
C GLY A 315 1.35 -9.38 -15.49
N PRO A 316 0.36 -10.28 -15.51
CA PRO A 316 -0.98 -10.02 -15.00
C PRO A 316 -0.98 -9.84 -13.48
N VAL A 317 -1.70 -8.83 -13.01
CA VAL A 317 -2.02 -8.62 -11.59
C VAL A 317 -2.83 -9.83 -11.10
N PRO A 318 -2.46 -10.49 -9.98
CA PRO A 318 -3.25 -11.59 -9.45
C PRO A 318 -4.67 -11.14 -9.15
N ALA A 319 -5.67 -11.85 -9.66
CA ALA A 319 -7.04 -11.65 -9.27
C ALA A 319 -7.16 -11.82 -7.75
N ALA A 320 -7.88 -10.90 -7.09
CA ALA A 320 -8.18 -11.01 -5.66
C ALA A 320 -8.73 -12.43 -5.39
N GLY A 321 -8.00 -13.22 -4.59
CA GLY A 321 -8.46 -14.54 -4.18
C GLY A 321 -9.79 -14.40 -3.43
N ARG A 322 -10.69 -15.39 -3.61
CA ARG A 322 -12.01 -15.43 -2.98
C ARG A 322 -11.93 -15.02 -1.51
N VAL A 323 -12.40 -13.82 -1.19
CA VAL A 323 -12.67 -13.41 0.18
C VAL A 323 -13.85 -14.27 0.65
N ARG A 324 -13.57 -15.30 1.45
CA ARG A 324 -14.62 -16.10 2.07
C ARG A 324 -15.31 -15.23 3.12
N HIS A 325 -16.44 -14.63 2.77
CA HIS A 325 -17.36 -14.13 3.78
C HIS A 325 -17.82 -15.30 4.65
N ALA A 326 -17.57 -15.20 5.96
CA ALA A 326 -18.27 -16.03 6.93
C ALA A 326 -19.77 -15.72 6.78
N ARG A 327 -20.55 -16.74 6.37
CA ARG A 327 -22.02 -16.64 6.31
C ARG A 327 -22.54 -16.29 7.70
N ARG A 328 -22.85 -15.02 7.96
CA ARG A 328 -23.68 -14.61 9.10
C ARG A 328 -25.12 -14.93 8.72
N GLY A 329 -25.62 -16.05 9.25
CA GLY A 329 -26.94 -16.59 8.93
C GLY A 329 -28.05 -15.71 9.50
N VAL A 330 -29.00 -15.35 8.64
CA VAL A 330 -30.35 -14.94 9.04
C VAL A 330 -31.15 -16.23 9.25
N PRO A 331 -31.84 -16.44 10.39
CA PRO A 331 -32.66 -17.63 10.58
C PRO A 331 -33.98 -17.45 9.82
N ALA A 332 -34.16 -18.21 8.74
CA ALA A 332 -35.47 -18.37 8.10
C ALA A 332 -35.98 -19.79 8.38
N GLY A 333 -37.17 -19.85 8.98
CA GLY A 333 -37.82 -21.02 9.52
C GLY A 333 -38.07 -22.17 8.53
N GLY A 334 -38.26 -23.35 9.13
CA GLY A 334 -38.53 -24.60 8.44
C GLY A 334 -39.79 -24.56 7.58
N GLY A 335 -39.67 -25.16 6.40
CA GLY A 335 -40.79 -25.46 5.52
C GLY A 335 -40.37 -26.58 4.56
N GLN A 336 -40.95 -27.75 4.75
CA GLN A 336 -40.78 -28.94 3.91
C GLN A 336 -41.12 -28.65 2.44
N ARG A 337 -40.39 -29.29 1.51
CA ARG A 337 -40.83 -29.50 0.12
C ARG A 337 -41.03 -30.99 -0.13
N PRO A 338 -42.15 -31.42 -0.74
CA PRO A 338 -42.27 -32.74 -1.33
C PRO A 338 -41.90 -32.75 -2.82
N ALA A 339 -41.81 -33.98 -3.33
CA ALA A 339 -41.13 -34.44 -4.53
C ALA A 339 -41.79 -34.10 -5.89
N ASP A 340 -40.89 -34.05 -6.88
CA ASP A 340 -40.94 -34.63 -8.24
C ASP A 340 -42.28 -34.86 -8.96
N THR A 341 -42.43 -34.23 -10.14
CA THR A 341 -43.04 -34.84 -11.34
C THR A 341 -42.52 -34.19 -12.63
N GLY A 342 -41.73 -34.93 -13.42
CA GLY A 342 -42.09 -35.39 -14.77
C GLY A 342 -42.30 -34.41 -15.95
N ARG A 343 -41.38 -34.54 -16.93
CA ARG A 343 -41.54 -34.56 -18.42
C ARG A 343 -41.83 -33.25 -19.20
N GLY A 344 -40.95 -33.00 -20.18
CA GLY A 344 -41.24 -32.21 -21.39
C GLY A 344 -40.08 -32.23 -22.39
N ARG A 345 -40.25 -32.93 -23.52
CA ARG A 345 -39.30 -33.00 -24.66
C ARG A 345 -39.33 -31.69 -25.46
N GLY A 346 -38.17 -31.23 -25.96
CA GLY A 346 -38.10 -30.13 -26.92
C GLY A 346 -36.68 -29.88 -27.47
N LEU A 347 -36.41 -30.51 -28.63
CA LEU A 347 -35.52 -30.13 -29.75
C LEU A 347 -34.32 -29.18 -29.50
N ARG A 348 -33.10 -29.69 -29.75
CA ARG A 348 -31.84 -28.92 -29.92
C ARG A 348 -31.48 -28.77 -31.41
N PRO A 349 -30.92 -27.63 -31.85
CA PRO A 349 -30.09 -27.57 -33.05
C PRO A 349 -28.60 -27.77 -32.73
N ALA A 350 -27.87 -28.29 -33.72
CA ALA A 350 -26.49 -28.74 -33.67
C ALA A 350 -25.45 -27.62 -33.48
N ARG A 351 -24.36 -27.92 -32.77
CA ARG A 351 -23.11 -27.14 -32.72
C ARG A 351 -22.00 -27.88 -33.50
N PRO A 352 -21.10 -27.19 -34.20
CA PRO A 352 -19.94 -27.82 -34.83
C PRO A 352 -18.86 -28.18 -33.80
N GLY A 353 -18.15 -29.28 -34.08
CA GLY A 353 -17.25 -29.97 -33.16
C GLY A 353 -15.93 -29.27 -32.88
N LEU A 354 -15.41 -29.53 -31.68
CA LEU A 354 -14.04 -29.30 -31.25
C LEU A 354 -13.63 -30.47 -30.34
N LEU A 355 -12.44 -31.02 -30.60
CA LEU A 355 -11.88 -32.21 -29.95
C LEU A 355 -11.71 -32.07 -28.42
N PRO A 356 -11.75 -33.19 -27.66
CA PRO A 356 -11.53 -33.17 -26.21
C PRO A 356 -10.04 -33.08 -25.86
N PRO A 357 -9.65 -32.36 -24.79
CA PRO A 357 -8.30 -32.45 -24.24
C PRO A 357 -8.12 -33.72 -23.39
N GLY A 358 -6.96 -34.35 -23.52
CA GLY A 358 -6.57 -35.56 -22.80
C GLY A 358 -6.31 -35.36 -21.30
N PRO A 359 -6.12 -36.45 -20.54
CA PRO A 359 -6.11 -36.41 -19.08
C PRO A 359 -4.81 -35.85 -18.50
N VAL A 360 -4.95 -35.04 -17.45
CA VAL A 360 -3.87 -34.60 -16.56
C VAL A 360 -3.67 -35.66 -15.46
N PRO A 361 -2.45 -36.16 -15.21
CA PRO A 361 -2.23 -37.10 -14.12
C PRO A 361 -2.21 -36.38 -12.76
N ALA A 362 -2.98 -36.95 -11.83
CA ALA A 362 -2.92 -36.64 -10.41
C ALA A 362 -1.74 -37.38 -9.77
N ASP A 363 -0.93 -36.67 -8.99
CA ASP A 363 -0.25 -37.31 -7.85
C ASP A 363 -0.07 -36.30 -6.70
N LEU A 364 -0.66 -36.65 -5.57
CA LEU A 364 -0.56 -35.99 -4.27
C LEU A 364 0.30 -36.92 -3.39
N GLY A 365 1.58 -36.59 -3.23
CA GLY A 365 2.48 -37.28 -2.31
C GLY A 365 2.38 -36.73 -0.89
N ASP A 366 1.88 -37.56 0.03
CA ASP A 366 1.82 -37.42 1.49
C ASP A 366 3.22 -37.30 2.14
N PRO A 367 3.52 -36.28 2.97
CA PRO A 367 4.80 -36.15 3.66
C PRO A 367 4.73 -36.72 5.08
N ARG A 368 4.64 -38.05 5.25
CA ARG A 368 4.85 -38.72 6.54
C ARG A 368 5.49 -40.10 6.41
N ARG A 369 6.83 -40.14 6.40
CA ARG A 369 7.78 -41.22 6.82
C ARG A 369 9.12 -40.82 6.17
N VAL A 370 10.23 -40.66 6.89
CA VAL A 370 11.09 -41.75 7.40
C VAL A 370 12.02 -41.20 8.50
N ARG A 371 12.20 -42.03 9.54
CA ARG A 371 13.14 -41.87 10.66
C ARG A 371 14.58 -42.22 10.29
N ALA A 372 15.51 -41.55 10.97
CA ALA A 372 16.76 -42.04 11.60
C ALA A 372 17.63 -43.11 10.91
N GLY A 373 18.91 -42.77 10.72
CA GLY A 373 20.03 -43.70 10.54
C GLY A 373 21.37 -42.97 10.64
N GLY A 374 22.18 -43.31 11.65
CA GLY A 374 23.51 -42.74 11.93
C GLY A 374 24.66 -43.33 11.08
N PRO A 375 25.94 -43.07 11.45
CA PRO A 375 27.05 -42.72 10.54
C PRO A 375 28.03 -43.87 10.21
N PRO A 376 29.08 -43.62 9.39
CA PRO A 376 30.45 -43.48 9.94
C PRO A 376 31.29 -42.37 9.23
N VAL A 377 32.13 -41.55 9.90
CA VAL A 377 33.53 -41.70 10.42
C VAL A 377 34.66 -41.79 9.36
N HIS A 378 35.72 -40.99 9.62
CA HIS A 378 37.05 -40.80 9.00
C HIS A 378 37.18 -39.60 8.04
N GLY A 379 38.11 -38.66 8.17
CA GLY A 379 39.21 -38.44 9.13
C GLY A 379 40.20 -37.41 8.55
N GLY A 380 41.01 -36.75 9.39
CA GLY A 380 42.30 -36.17 8.96
C GLY A 380 42.47 -34.65 9.00
N THR A 381 42.93 -34.17 10.17
CA THR A 381 44.13 -33.30 10.37
C THR A 381 44.24 -31.90 9.73
N ALA A 382 44.27 -30.89 10.62
CA ALA A 382 44.91 -29.58 10.44
C ALA A 382 46.46 -29.66 10.47
N PRO A 383 47.17 -28.57 10.12
CA PRO A 383 47.91 -27.89 11.20
C PRO A 383 47.95 -26.34 11.12
N ARG A 384 48.01 -25.70 12.30
CA ARG A 384 48.65 -24.38 12.53
C ARG A 384 50.11 -24.62 12.99
N PRO A 385 51.01 -23.64 12.84
CA PRO A 385 51.47 -22.87 14.03
C PRO A 385 51.80 -21.38 13.78
N GLY A 386 51.86 -20.56 14.86
CA GLY A 386 52.26 -19.13 14.91
C GLY A 386 53.79 -18.93 14.98
N PRO A 387 54.40 -17.93 15.69
CA PRO A 387 53.91 -16.70 16.35
C PRO A 387 54.69 -15.40 15.94
N ALA A 388 54.42 -14.28 16.63
CA ALA A 388 54.97 -12.91 16.43
C ALA A 388 56.43 -12.70 16.95
N PRO A 389 57.08 -11.57 16.58
CA PRO A 389 57.40 -10.48 17.56
C PRO A 389 57.26 -9.08 16.91
N GLY A 390 57.25 -7.90 17.55
CA GLY A 390 57.47 -7.40 18.91
C GLY A 390 57.40 -5.84 18.84
N ALA A 391 57.06 -5.18 19.95
CA ALA A 391 57.09 -3.71 20.10
C ALA A 391 58.44 -3.23 20.66
N PRO A 392 58.77 -1.92 20.52
CA PRO A 392 58.80 -1.01 21.69
C PRO A 392 58.24 0.39 21.34
N GLY A 393 57.86 1.32 22.21
CA GLY A 393 57.84 1.46 23.66
C GLY A 393 57.50 2.93 24.00
N ARG A 394 56.63 3.14 25.01
CA ARG A 394 56.48 4.27 25.95
C ARG A 394 56.60 5.74 25.47
N ARG A 395 55.59 6.56 25.82
CA ARG A 395 55.67 7.59 26.89
C ARG A 395 54.31 8.18 27.27
N ASP A 396 54.16 8.39 28.58
CA ASP A 396 53.07 9.02 29.33
C ASP A 396 52.80 10.48 28.94
N THR A 397 51.56 10.97 29.11
CA THR A 397 51.19 11.88 30.23
C THR A 397 49.69 12.26 30.24
N ARG A 398 49.04 11.94 31.37
CA ARG A 398 48.16 12.75 32.25
C ARG A 398 46.94 13.56 31.72
N ALA A 399 45.82 13.28 32.40
CA ALA A 399 44.83 14.17 33.03
C ALA A 399 43.98 15.10 32.12
N GLY A 400 42.70 15.33 32.35
CA GLY A 400 41.81 14.95 33.45
C GLY A 400 40.36 15.31 33.12
N THR A 401 39.45 14.62 33.77
CA THR A 401 38.00 14.85 33.76
C THR A 401 37.63 16.06 34.64
N PRO A 402 36.44 16.65 34.44
CA PRO A 402 35.61 16.84 35.63
C PRO A 402 34.16 16.36 35.43
N ARG A 403 33.67 15.68 36.48
CA ARG A 403 32.25 15.54 36.82
C ARG A 403 31.76 16.78 37.56
N ARG A 404 30.50 17.15 37.36
CA ARG A 404 29.49 17.77 38.27
C ARG A 404 28.47 18.48 37.36
N GLY A 405 27.16 18.50 37.59
CA GLY A 405 26.30 18.07 38.68
C GLY A 405 24.86 18.49 38.31
N ALA A 406 23.87 17.80 38.85
CA ALA A 406 22.45 18.04 38.64
C ALA A 406 21.93 19.27 39.43
N ALA A 407 20.96 19.99 38.86
CA ALA A 407 19.83 20.68 39.52
C ALA A 407 18.92 21.27 38.41
N LEU A 408 17.74 20.74 38.11
CA LEU A 408 16.43 21.00 38.74
C LEU A 408 16.11 22.49 38.92
N HIS A 409 15.27 23.05 38.03
CA HIS A 409 14.22 23.99 38.42
C HIS A 409 13.03 23.95 37.44
N ARG A 410 11.87 23.61 38.01
CA ARG A 410 10.52 23.75 37.46
C ARG A 410 10.17 25.23 37.29
N LEU A 411 9.52 25.59 36.18
CA LEU A 411 8.62 26.76 36.11
C LEU A 411 7.35 26.36 35.35
N LEU A 412 6.22 26.46 36.07
CA LEU A 412 4.84 26.49 35.57
C LEU A 412 4.13 27.64 36.32
N PRO A 413 2.97 28.12 35.85
CA PRO A 413 2.75 29.55 35.54
C PRO A 413 1.83 30.28 36.55
N GLY A 414 1.75 31.60 36.40
CA GLY A 414 0.75 32.45 37.05
C GLY A 414 0.18 33.53 36.09
N PRO A 415 -1.04 34.06 36.35
CA PRO A 415 -2.04 34.42 35.33
C PRO A 415 -2.26 35.96 35.20
N PRO A 416 -3.29 36.47 34.48
CA PRO A 416 -3.21 37.69 33.69
C PRO A 416 -3.83 38.95 34.31
N GLY A 417 -3.48 40.11 33.75
CA GLY A 417 -4.13 41.41 33.93
C GLY A 417 -3.18 42.51 33.42
N GLY A 418 -3.56 43.56 32.73
CA GLY A 418 -4.85 44.08 32.30
C GLY A 418 -4.59 45.24 31.33
N ARG A 419 -5.68 45.72 30.73
CA ARG A 419 -5.80 46.80 29.74
C ARG A 419 -4.91 48.03 29.98
N ARG A 420 -4.31 48.55 28.91
CA ARG A 420 -4.55 49.92 28.40
C ARG A 420 -4.12 50.01 26.94
#